data_AF-A0A843DHU5-F1
#
_entry.id   AF-A0A843DHU5-F1
#
_cell.length_a   1.000
_cell.length_b   1.000
_cell.length_c   1.000
_cell.angle_alpha   90.00
_cell.angle_beta   90.00
_cell.angle_gamma   90.00
#
_symmetry.space_group_name_H-M   'P 1'
#
loop_
_entity.id
_entity.type
_entity.pdbx_description
1 polymer ?
#
loop_
_entity_poly.entity_id
_entity_poly.type
_entity_poly.pdbx_seq_one_letter_code
_entity_poly.pdbx_strand_id
1 'polypeptide(L)'
;MDNFEKAINDIFEIEYIDKTLFKSIEINPDKTIYFVFRESQRIMLGKLTSVDLTPVCFIVKIGDEYHYCPLNDEEVDRKVIKEFVLKFIS
;
A
#
# COMPACT_ATOMS: atom_id res chain seq x y z
N MET A 1 -34.92 22.51 0.68
CA MET A 1 -33.45 22.45 0.81
C MET A 1 -32.95 23.87 0.70
N ASP A 2 -32.46 24.40 1.81
CA ASP A 2 -32.07 25.79 1.95
C ASP A 2 -30.70 25.99 1.27
N ASN A 3 -30.46 27.15 0.66
CA ASN A 3 -29.16 27.45 0.03
C ASN A 3 -27.99 27.34 1.02
N PHE A 4 -28.29 27.41 2.32
CA PHE A 4 -27.37 27.18 3.43
C PHE A 4 -26.89 25.73 3.54
N GLU A 5 -27.75 24.73 3.39
CA GLU A 5 -27.36 23.31 3.39
C GLU A 5 -26.50 22.96 2.17
N LYS A 6 -26.78 23.59 1.02
CA LYS A 6 -25.98 23.43 -0.19
C LYS A 6 -24.60 24.07 -0.03
N ALA A 7 -24.53 25.28 0.56
CA ALA A 7 -23.28 25.93 0.91
C ALA A 7 -22.47 25.16 1.97
N ILE A 8 -23.10 24.54 2.96
CA ILE A 8 -22.43 23.69 3.96
C ILE A 8 -21.80 22.47 3.28
N ASN A 9 -22.49 21.84 2.33
CA ASN A 9 -21.98 20.68 1.58
C ASN A 9 -20.90 21.04 0.55
N ASP A 10 -20.95 22.25 -0.03
CA ASP A 10 -19.95 22.75 -1.00
C ASP A 10 -18.63 23.18 -0.32
N ILE A 11 -18.58 23.28 1.02
CA ILE A 11 -17.42 23.76 1.82
C ILE A 11 -16.59 22.61 2.43
N PHE A 12 -16.98 21.34 2.28
CA PHE A 12 -16.14 20.23 2.73
C PHE A 12 -14.99 19.97 1.74
N GLU A 13 -13.84 20.58 1.99
CA GLU A 13 -12.61 20.27 1.26
C GLU A 13 -12.21 18.81 1.52
N ILE A 14 -12.28 17.98 0.47
CA ILE A 14 -11.84 16.58 0.51
C ILE A 14 -10.38 16.56 0.06
N GLU A 15 -9.47 16.43 1.01
CA GLU A 15 -8.05 16.25 0.72
C GLU A 15 -7.73 14.76 0.58
N TYR A 16 -7.04 14.42 -0.50
CA TYR A 16 -6.47 13.10 -0.75
C TYR A 16 -4.95 13.18 -0.56
N ILE A 17 -4.44 12.44 0.42
CA ILE A 17 -3.00 12.35 0.68
C ILE A 17 -2.54 10.95 0.30
N ASP A 18 -1.69 10.86 -0.72
CA ASP A 18 -1.02 9.62 -1.12
C ASP A 18 0.41 9.58 -0.57
N LYS A 19 0.74 8.50 0.13
CA LYS A 19 2.08 8.23 0.67
C LYS A 19 2.54 6.83 0.29
N THR A 20 3.84 6.64 0.12
CA THR A 20 4.45 5.32 -0.01
C THR A 20 5.04 4.91 1.33
N LEU A 21 4.66 3.72 1.80
CA LEU A 21 5.16 3.11 3.02
C LEU A 21 6.01 1.89 2.69
N PHE A 22 7.12 1.74 3.40
CA PHE A 22 7.99 0.57 3.31
C PHE A 22 7.98 -0.18 4.64
N LYS A 23 7.85 -1.50 4.57
CA LYS A 23 8.02 -2.41 5.71
C LYS A 23 8.95 -3.53 5.31
N SER A 24 9.94 -3.86 6.14
CA SER A 24 10.85 -4.97 5.88
C SER A 24 10.66 -6.11 6.86
N ILE A 25 10.84 -7.34 6.39
CA ILE A 25 10.96 -8.54 7.20
C ILE A 25 12.31 -9.17 6.85
N GLU A 26 13.23 -9.18 7.81
CA GLU A 26 14.47 -9.96 7.71
C GLU A 26 14.13 -11.42 7.98
N ILE A 27 14.45 -12.30 7.03
CA ILE A 27 14.27 -13.74 7.17
C ILE A 27 15.54 -14.34 7.81
N ASN A 28 16.70 -13.91 7.32
CA ASN A 28 18.03 -14.22 7.85
C ASN A 28 19.02 -13.11 7.41
N PRO A 29 20.29 -13.14 7.85
CA PRO A 29 21.26 -12.08 7.52
C PRO A 29 21.44 -11.83 6.01
N ASP A 30 21.19 -12.83 5.17
CA ASP A 30 21.34 -12.75 3.73
C ASP A 30 20.01 -12.52 3.00
N LYS A 31 18.85 -12.57 3.68
CA LYS A 31 17.53 -12.53 3.05
C LYS A 31 16.60 -11.56 3.75
N THR A 32 16.15 -10.52 3.03
CA THR A 32 15.17 -9.54 3.51
C THR A 32 14.09 -9.30 2.46
N ILE A 33 12.83 -9.23 2.89
CA ILE A 33 11.71 -8.83 2.03
C ILE A 33 11.26 -7.43 2.43
N TYR A 34 11.18 -6.52 1.47
CA TYR A 34 10.62 -5.18 1.62
C TYR A 34 9.24 -5.14 0.95
N PHE A 35 8.20 -4.88 1.72
CA PHE A 35 6.84 -4.64 1.26
C PHE A 35 6.63 -3.14 1.06
N VAL A 36 6.03 -2.78 -0.08
CA VAL A 36 5.73 -1.40 -0.43
C VAL A 36 4.21 -1.24 -0.52
N PHE A 37 3.70 -0.27 0.22
CA PHE A 37 2.28 0.06 0.25
C PHE A 37 2.07 1.49 -0.22
N ARG A 38 1.01 1.73 -0.97
CA ARG A 38 0.41 3.05 -1.18
C ARG A 38 -0.63 3.24 -0.09
N GLU A 39 -0.42 4.23 0.76
CA GLU A 39 -1.39 4.69 1.72
C GLU A 39 -2.13 5.89 1.13
N SER A 40 -3.45 5.78 1.00
CA SER A 40 -4.33 6.87 0.59
C SER A 40 -5.19 7.27 1.77
N GLN A 41 -5.12 8.53 2.16
CA GLN A 41 -5.89 9.08 3.28
C GLN A 41 -6.93 10.06 2.77
N ARG A 42 -8.18 9.90 3.20
CA ARG A 42 -9.25 10.86 2.91
C ARG A 42 -9.57 11.67 4.15
N ILE A 43 -9.38 12.97 4.06
CA ILE A 43 -9.70 13.90 5.14
C ILE A 43 -10.98 14.65 4.77
N MET A 44 -11.93 14.67 5.70
CA MET A 44 -13.10 15.54 5.64
C MET A 44 -13.14 16.34 6.94
N LEU A 45 -13.28 17.66 6.86
CA LEU A 45 -13.32 18.53 8.03
C LEU A 45 -12.07 18.44 8.93
N GLY A 46 -10.89 18.25 8.34
CA GLY A 46 -9.63 18.08 9.09
C GLY A 46 -9.58 16.79 9.92
N LYS A 47 -10.55 15.89 9.76
CA LYS A 47 -10.59 14.57 10.39
C LYS A 47 -10.28 13.51 9.35
N LEU A 48 -9.39 12.59 9.72
CA LEU A 48 -9.13 11.40 8.94
C LEU A 48 -10.39 10.53 8.91
N THR A 49 -11.00 10.41 7.74
CA THR A 49 -12.25 9.64 7.56
C THR A 49 -12.01 8.24 7.02
N SER A 50 -10.94 8.05 6.25
CA SER A 50 -10.52 6.73 5.77
C SER A 50 -9.01 6.69 5.54
N VAL A 51 -8.45 5.50 5.71
CA VAL A 51 -7.09 5.13 5.35
C VAL A 51 -7.17 3.85 4.56
N ASP A 52 -6.76 3.89 3.30
CA ASP A 52 -6.65 2.72 2.45
C ASP A 52 -5.17 2.37 2.28
N LEU A 53 -4.81 1.12 2.56
CA LEU A 53 -3.46 0.59 2.36
C LEU A 53 -3.48 -0.41 1.21
N THR A 54 -2.91 -0.03 0.07
CA THR A 54 -2.82 -0.88 -1.12
C THR A 54 -1.39 -1.39 -1.27
N PRO A 55 -1.13 -2.70 -1.22
CA PRO A 55 0.20 -3.23 -1.53
C PRO A 55 0.50 -3.02 -3.02
N VAL A 56 1.66 -2.42 -3.33
CA VAL A 56 2.04 -2.03 -4.71
C VAL A 56 3.11 -2.95 -5.28
N CYS A 57 4.05 -3.37 -4.44
CA CYS A 57 5.10 -4.30 -4.80
C CYS A 57 5.77 -4.86 -3.55
N PHE A 58 6.61 -5.86 -3.76
CA PHE A 58 7.63 -6.22 -2.79
C PHE A 58 8.99 -6.36 -3.48
N ILE A 59 10.06 -6.12 -2.73
CA ILE A 59 11.44 -6.24 -3.17
C ILE A 59 12.09 -7.30 -2.29
N VAL A 60 12.80 -8.25 -2.90
CA VAL A 60 13.54 -9.25 -2.13
C VAL A 60 15.02 -9.02 -2.29
N LYS A 61 15.72 -8.88 -1.16
CA LYS A 61 17.17 -8.85 -1.08
C LYS A 61 17.68 -10.25 -0.76
N ILE A 62 18.56 -10.78 -1.60
CA ILE A 62 19.32 -12.02 -1.34
C ILE A 62 20.81 -11.68 -1.49
N GLY A 63 21.58 -11.78 -0.41
CA GLY A 63 22.95 -11.26 -0.38
C GLY A 63 22.96 -9.78 -0.76
N ASP A 64 23.62 -9.44 -1.87
CA ASP A 64 23.68 -8.08 -2.42
C ASP A 64 22.74 -7.84 -3.61
N GLU A 65 21.96 -8.85 -4.00
CA GLU A 65 21.02 -8.77 -5.13
C GLU A 65 19.63 -8.32 -4.68
N TYR A 66 18.97 -7.47 -5.48
CA TYR A 66 17.61 -7.00 -5.25
C TYR A 66 16.69 -7.44 -6.40
N HIS A 67 15.59 -8.09 -6.06
CA HIS A 67 14.58 -8.56 -7.01
C HIS A 67 13.28 -7.81 -6.80
N TYR A 68 12.83 -7.06 -7.81
CA TYR A 68 11.59 -6.32 -7.80
C TYR A 68 10.41 -7.18 -8.25
N CYS A 69 9.32 -7.18 -7.47
CA CYS A 69 8.10 -7.92 -7.76
C CYS A 69 6.88 -6.97 -7.70
N PRO A 70 6.39 -6.50 -8.86
CA PRO A 70 5.21 -5.64 -8.89
C PRO A 70 3.94 -6.42 -8.53
N LEU A 71 3.02 -5.77 -7.83
CA LEU A 71 1.67 -6.25 -7.56
C LEU A 71 0.73 -5.38 -8.40
N ASN A 72 0.47 -5.79 -9.64
CA ASN A 72 -0.48 -5.09 -10.51
C ASN A 72 -1.92 -5.47 -10.10
N ASP A 73 -2.86 -4.54 -10.23
CA ASP A 73 -4.27 -4.71 -9.82
C ASP A 73 -5.02 -5.83 -10.57
N GLU A 74 -4.53 -6.29 -11.73
CA GLU A 74 -5.24 -7.24 -12.59
C GLU A 74 -4.95 -8.73 -12.27
N GLU A 75 -3.76 -9.08 -11.77
CA GLU A 75 -3.38 -10.50 -11.59
C GLU A 75 -2.33 -10.69 -10.49
N VAL A 76 -2.65 -10.32 -9.26
CA VAL A 76 -1.98 -10.97 -8.12
C VAL A 76 -2.59 -12.35 -7.95
N ASP A 77 -2.17 -13.30 -8.79
CA ASP A 77 -2.52 -14.71 -8.56
C ASP A 77 -1.93 -15.11 -7.20
N ARG A 78 -2.82 -15.33 -6.23
CA ARG A 78 -2.44 -15.79 -4.88
C ARG A 78 -1.60 -17.05 -4.94
N LYS A 79 -1.72 -17.85 -6.00
CA LYS A 79 -0.87 -19.01 -6.27
C LYS A 79 0.57 -18.61 -6.58
N VAL A 80 0.81 -17.55 -7.35
CA VAL A 80 2.16 -17.05 -7.66
C VAL A 80 2.83 -16.49 -6.40
N ILE A 81 2.13 -15.68 -5.60
CA ILE A 81 2.66 -15.24 -4.30
C ILE A 81 2.94 -16.44 -3.40
N LYS A 82 2.02 -17.40 -3.32
CA LYS A 82 2.18 -18.58 -2.45
C LYS A 82 3.33 -19.48 -2.91
N GLU A 83 3.47 -19.76 -4.21
CA GLU A 83 4.59 -20.54 -4.76
C GLU A 83 5.92 -19.79 -4.57
N PHE A 84 5.92 -18.47 -4.71
CA PHE A 84 7.09 -17.64 -4.47
C PHE A 84 7.52 -17.64 -2.99
N VAL A 85 6.57 -17.45 -2.07
CA VAL A 85 6.79 -17.52 -0.62
C VAL A 85 7.27 -18.93 -0.23
N LEU A 86 6.69 -19.98 -0.78
CA LEU A 86 7.09 -21.36 -0.50
C LEU A 86 8.51 -21.66 -1.00
N LYS A 87 8.92 -21.16 -2.16
CA LYS A 87 10.31 -21.25 -2.66
C LYS A 87 11.33 -20.50 -1.81
N PHE A 88 10.88 -19.52 -1.03
CA PHE A 88 11.75 -18.66 -0.22
C PHE A 88 11.91 -19.12 1.23
N ILE A 89 10.87 -19.77 1.78
CA ILE A 89 10.87 -20.32 3.14
C ILE A 89 11.54 -21.70 3.19
N SER A 90 11.57 -22.45 2.08
CA SER A 90 12.31 -23.72 1.93
C SER A 90 13.81 -23.49 1.75
#